data_AF-A0A6P1MBI5-F1
#
_entry.id   AF-A0A6P1MBI5-F1
#
_cell.length_a   1.000
_cell.length_b   1.000
_cell.length_c   1.000
_cell.angle_alpha   90.00
_cell.angle_beta   90.00
_cell.angle_gamma   90.00
#
_symmetry.space_group_name_H-M   'P 1'
#
loop_
_entity.id
_entity.type
_entity.pdbx_description
1 polymer ?
#
loop_
_entity_poly.entity_id
_entity_poly.type
_entity_poly.pdbx_seq_one_letter_code
_entity_poly.pdbx_strand_id
1 'polypeptide(L)'
;MNVNWFKNQDNIVYANTQEFVDNFSKETGISNLAEKIEEFKKSPTADGVTVIGRKRTSVKLLVPNLTFNEKIEMGENVWIYMGENYESYCLY
;
A
#
# COMPACT_ATOMS: atom_id res chain seq x y z
N MET A 1 3.37 -12.92 2.14
CA MET A 1 2.24 -12.06 2.53
C MET A 1 1.21 -12.96 3.18
N ASN A 2 1.18 -12.99 4.52
CA ASN A 2 0.24 -13.77 5.29
C ASN A 2 -1.07 -13.00 5.50
N VAL A 3 -2.20 -13.52 5.02
CA VAL A 3 -3.51 -12.85 5.14
C VAL A 3 -3.91 -12.52 6.58
N ASN A 4 -3.52 -13.35 7.56
CA ASN A 4 -3.81 -13.08 8.97
C ASN A 4 -3.07 -11.84 9.49
N TRP A 5 -1.91 -11.53 8.91
CA TRP A 5 -1.16 -10.32 9.24
C TRP A 5 -1.93 -9.06 8.78
N PHE A 6 -2.58 -9.11 7.61
CA PHE A 6 -3.42 -8.02 7.08
C PHE A 6 -4.75 -7.85 7.82
N LYS A 7 -5.23 -8.91 8.47
CA LYS A 7 -6.43 -8.87 9.33
C LYS A 7 -6.14 -8.29 10.72
N ASN A 8 -4.88 -8.21 11.12
CA ASN A 8 -4.48 -7.66 12.40
C ASN A 8 -4.34 -6.13 12.30
N GLN A 9 -5.22 -5.40 12.99
CA GLN A 9 -5.29 -3.94 12.96
C GLN A 9 -4.05 -3.27 13.55
N ASP A 10 -3.35 -3.91 14.48
CA ASP A 10 -2.08 -3.39 15.03
C ASP A 10 -0.96 -3.26 13.98
N ASN A 11 -1.12 -3.93 12.83
CA ASN A 11 -0.18 -3.86 11.73
C ASN A 11 -0.53 -2.76 10.71
N ILE A 12 -1.68 -2.09 10.86
CA ILE A 12 -2.27 -1.24 9.83
C ILE A 12 -2.34 0.22 10.31
N VAL A 13 -1.73 1.10 9.55
CA VAL A 13 -1.82 2.56 9.74
C VAL A 13 -2.79 3.13 8.71
N TYR A 14 -3.81 3.83 9.20
CA TYR A 14 -4.78 4.52 8.35
C TYR A 14 -4.30 5.93 8.04
N ALA A 15 -4.11 6.25 6.76
CA ALA A 15 -3.62 7.55 6.35
C ALA A 15 -4.44 8.13 5.20
N ASN A 16 -4.66 9.45 5.24
CA ASN A 16 -5.22 10.16 4.11
C ASN A 16 -4.24 10.11 2.94
N THR A 17 -4.72 9.71 1.77
CA THR A 17 -3.88 9.52 0.57
C THR A 17 -3.02 10.75 0.25
N GLN A 18 -3.58 11.97 0.33
CA GLN A 18 -2.90 13.18 -0.10
C GLN A 18 -1.76 13.58 0.84
N GLU A 19 -2.00 13.56 2.15
CA GLU A 19 -1.00 13.90 3.17
C GLU A 19 0.07 12.82 3.29
N PHE A 20 -0.32 11.55 3.18
CA PHE A 20 0.60 10.42 3.22
C PHE A 20 1.62 10.49 2.09
N VAL A 21 1.14 10.70 0.86
CA VAL A 21 2.00 10.68 -0.33
C VAL A 21 3.09 11.74 -0.26
N ASP A 22 2.82 12.95 0.20
CA ASP A 22 3.84 14.02 0.28
C ASP A 22 4.97 13.64 1.25
N ASN A 23 4.63 13.18 2.45
CA ASN A 23 5.60 12.80 3.47
C ASN A 23 6.37 11.54 3.05
N PHE A 24 5.66 10.50 2.61
CA PHE A 24 6.23 9.20 2.30
C PHE A 24 7.09 9.22 1.03
N SER A 25 6.74 10.03 0.03
CA SER A 25 7.56 10.21 -1.19
C SER A 25 8.93 10.81 -0.86
N LYS A 26 8.97 11.77 0.07
CA LYS A 26 10.23 12.41 0.53
C LYS A 26 11.10 11.43 1.32
N GLU A 27 10.49 10.63 2.19
CA GLU A 27 11.20 9.66 3.01
C GLU A 27 11.80 8.53 2.15
N THR A 28 10.96 7.86 1.37
CA THR A 28 11.32 6.69 0.53
C THR A 28 12.08 7.06 -0.75
N GLY A 29 12.00 8.33 -1.18
CA GLY A 29 12.57 8.78 -2.45
C GLY A 29 11.81 8.25 -3.68
N ILE A 30 10.52 7.95 -3.53
CA ILE A 30 9.61 7.59 -4.63
C ILE A 30 8.94 8.86 -5.16
N SER A 31 9.51 9.47 -6.19
CA SER A 31 9.05 10.78 -6.69
C SER A 31 7.68 10.75 -7.39
N ASN A 32 7.25 9.60 -7.89
CA ASN A 32 6.02 9.40 -8.67
C ASN A 32 5.00 8.52 -7.94
N LEU A 33 5.03 8.51 -6.60
CA LEU A 33 4.15 7.65 -5.80
C LEU A 33 2.68 8.00 -6.00
N ALA A 34 2.34 9.29 -6.04
CA ALA A 34 0.98 9.79 -6.27
C ALA A 34 0.39 9.21 -7.56
N GLU A 35 1.12 9.38 -8.65
CA GLU A 35 0.74 8.91 -9.99
C GLU A 35 0.56 7.39 -9.98
N LYS A 36 1.47 6.64 -9.36
CA LYS A 36 1.38 5.18 -9.28
C LYS A 36 0.17 4.69 -8.48
N ILE A 37 -0.18 5.39 -7.40
CA ILE A 37 -1.39 5.08 -6.61
C ILE A 37 -2.64 5.37 -7.43
N GLU A 38 -2.70 6.51 -8.13
CA GLU A 38 -3.85 6.86 -8.97
C GLU A 38 -4.01 5.90 -10.16
N GLU A 39 -2.92 5.55 -10.84
CA GLU A 39 -2.91 4.54 -11.90
C GLU A 39 -3.42 3.20 -11.38
N PHE A 40 -2.91 2.75 -10.23
CA PHE A 40 -3.32 1.50 -9.62
C PHE A 40 -4.77 1.53 -9.14
N LYS A 41 -5.26 2.66 -8.62
CA LYS A 41 -6.66 2.82 -8.19
C LYS A 41 -7.64 2.73 -9.37
N LYS A 42 -7.24 3.20 -10.56
CA LYS A 42 -8.06 3.10 -11.79
C LYS A 42 -8.15 1.67 -12.33
N SER A 43 -7.09 0.89 -12.15
CA SER A 43 -7.02 -0.49 -12.65
C SER A 43 -6.28 -1.38 -11.64
N PRO A 44 -6.92 -1.70 -10.49
CA PRO A 44 -6.28 -2.50 -9.47
C PRO A 44 -6.12 -3.94 -9.94
N THR A 45 -5.02 -4.58 -9.55
CA THR A 45 -4.70 -5.97 -9.91
C THR A 45 -4.57 -6.83 -8.66
N ALA A 46 -4.91 -8.11 -8.76
CA ALA A 46 -4.80 -9.05 -7.64
C ALA A 46 -3.35 -9.19 -7.16
N ASP A 47 -2.39 -9.23 -8.08
CA ASP A 47 -0.97 -9.29 -7.74
C ASP A 47 -0.41 -7.99 -7.15
N GLY A 48 -1.12 -6.86 -7.28
CA GLY A 48 -0.61 -5.55 -6.92
C GLY A 48 0.49 -5.05 -7.89
N VAL A 49 1.12 -3.93 -7.53
CA VAL A 49 2.25 -3.35 -8.28
C VAL A 49 3.38 -2.97 -7.32
N THR A 50 4.61 -3.35 -7.67
CA THR A 50 5.79 -2.93 -6.92
C THR A 50 6.32 -1.61 -7.46
N VAL A 51 6.49 -0.63 -6.58
CA VAL A 51 7.08 0.67 -6.87
C VAL A 51 8.45 0.75 -6.20
N ILE A 52 9.47 1.09 -6.97
CA ILE A 52 10.85 1.15 -6.50
C ILE A 52 11.27 2.61 -6.37
N GLY A 53 11.68 3.00 -5.18
CA GLY A 53 12.25 4.30 -4.87
C GLY A 53 13.75 4.36 -5.14
N ARG A 54 14.29 5.58 -5.19
CA ARG A 54 15.71 5.81 -5.47
C ARG A 54 16.64 5.37 -4.34
N LYS A 55 16.15 5.25 -3.10
CA LYS A 55 16.94 4.90 -1.90
C LYS A 55 17.04 3.39 -1.62
N ARG A 56 16.84 2.53 -2.63
CA ARG A 56 16.69 1.06 -2.46
C ARG A 56 15.44 0.64 -1.66
N THR A 57 14.53 1.58 -1.38
CA THR A 57 13.22 1.26 -0.82
C THR A 57 12.31 0.77 -1.94
N SER A 58 11.67 -0.39 -1.75
CA SER A 58 10.59 -0.85 -2.61
C SER A 58 9.33 -1.03 -1.77
N VAL A 59 8.20 -0.65 -2.35
CA VAL A 59 6.89 -0.82 -1.72
C VAL A 59 5.94 -1.48 -2.69
N LYS A 60 4.99 -2.24 -2.18
CA LYS A 60 3.96 -2.89 -2.99
C LYS A 60 2.63 -2.19 -2.76
N LEU A 61 2.04 -1.66 -3.83
CA LEU A 61 0.65 -1.23 -3.85
C LEU A 61 -0.22 -2.47 -4.07
N LEU A 62 -1.23 -2.66 -3.25
CA LEU A 62 -2.18 -3.76 -3.41
C LEU A 62 -3.56 -3.40 -2.89
N VAL A 63 -4.57 -4.17 -3.29
CA VAL A 63 -5.92 -4.11 -2.70
C VAL A 63 -6.15 -5.44 -2.00
N PRO A 64 -6.12 -5.50 -0.65
CA PRO A 64 -6.14 -6.78 0.07
C PRO A 64 -7.30 -7.70 -0.31
N ASN A 65 -8.50 -7.15 -0.52
CA ASN A 65 -9.66 -7.95 -0.94
C ASN A 65 -9.45 -8.61 -2.30
N LEU A 66 -8.75 -7.95 -3.23
CA LEU A 66 -8.41 -8.53 -4.53
C LEU A 66 -7.23 -9.50 -4.44
N THR A 67 -6.22 -9.19 -3.64
CA THR A 67 -5.01 -10.01 -3.50
C THR A 67 -5.28 -11.34 -2.80
N PHE A 68 -6.12 -11.34 -1.76
CA PHE A 68 -6.38 -12.54 -0.96
C PHE A 68 -7.73 -13.19 -1.29
N ASN A 69 -8.58 -12.54 -2.10
CA ASN A 69 -9.94 -12.99 -2.38
C ASN A 69 -10.75 -13.26 -1.08
N GLU A 70 -10.50 -12.44 -0.06
CA GLU A 70 -11.12 -12.50 1.27
C GLU A 70 -11.52 -11.10 1.72
N LYS A 71 -12.58 -11.00 2.51
CA LYS A 71 -13.01 -9.71 3.07
C LYS A 71 -12.07 -9.31 4.22
N ILE A 72 -11.30 -8.26 3.99
CA ILE A 72 -10.42 -7.61 4.97
C ILE A 72 -11.00 -6.22 5.25
N GLU A 73 -10.93 -5.78 6.51
CA GLU A 73 -11.37 -4.44 6.89
C GLU A 73 -10.59 -3.38 6.11
N MET A 74 -11.30 -2.45 5.47
CA MET A 74 -10.71 -1.46 4.55
C MET A 74 -9.89 -2.05 3.40
N GLY A 75 -10.03 -3.36 3.13
CA GLY A 75 -9.28 -4.09 2.11
C GLY A 75 -9.74 -3.82 0.68
N GLU A 76 -10.77 -3.00 0.48
CA GLU A 76 -11.18 -2.46 -0.82
C GLU A 76 -10.35 -1.24 -1.24
N ASN A 77 -9.61 -0.63 -0.30
CA ASN A 77 -8.74 0.51 -0.55
C ASN A 77 -7.37 0.07 -1.05
N VAL A 78 -6.60 1.04 -1.57
CA VAL A 78 -5.20 0.83 -1.93
C VAL A 78 -4.36 0.84 -0.66
N TRP A 79 -3.57 -0.21 -0.49
CA TRP A 79 -2.65 -0.38 0.62
C TRP A 79 -1.21 -0.32 0.14
N ILE A 80 -0.34 0.21 0.98
CA ILE A 80 1.11 0.16 0.80
C ILE A 80 1.67 -0.89 1.75
N TYR A 81 2.41 -1.84 1.19
CA TYR A 81 3.06 -2.92 1.91
C TYR A 81 4.57 -2.86 1.70
N MET A 82 5.31 -2.87 2.80
CA MET A 82 6.78 -2.80 2.83
C MET A 82 7.43 -4.10 3.36
N GLY A 83 6.63 -5.14 3.60
CA GLY A 83 7.07 -6.34 4.32
C GLY A 83 6.44 -6.45 5.71
N GLU A 84 6.34 -7.67 6.25
CA GLU A 84 5.72 -7.95 7.56
C GLU A 84 6.52 -7.40 8.77
N ASN A 85 7.72 -6.86 8.54
CA ASN A 85 8.54 -6.18 9.55
C ASN A 85 8.17 -4.70 9.75
N TYR A 86 7.30 -4.15 8.90
CA TYR A 86 6.86 -2.76 8.93
C TYR A 86 5.34 -2.72 8.90
N GLU A 87 4.77 -1.64 9.41
CA GLU A 87 3.34 -1.37 9.28
C GLU A 87 2.94 -1.23 7.79
N SER A 88 1.71 -1.64 7.48
CA SER A 88 1.07 -1.39 6.19
C SER A 88 0.21 -0.15 6.27
N TYR A 89 0.18 0.63 5.20
CA TYR A 89 -0.60 1.87 5.17
C TYR A 89 -1.86 1.66 4.34
N CYS A 90 -3.03 1.76 4.97
CA CYS A 90 -4.31 1.80 4.29
C CYS A 90 -4.61 3.24 3.88
N LEU A 91 -4.70 3.49 2.57
CA LEU A 91 -4.94 4.82 2.01
C LEU A 91 -6.44 5.04 1.76
N TYR A 92 -7.03 6.01 2.46
CA TYR A 92 -8.43 6.42 2.26
C TYR A 92 -8.53 7.85 1.70
#